data_AF-A0A970K988-F1
#
_entry.id   AF-A0A970K988-F1
#
_cell.length_a   1.000
_cell.length_b   1.000
_cell.length_c   1.000
_cell.angle_alpha   90.00
_cell.angle_beta   90.00
_cell.angle_gamma   90.00
#
_symmetry.space_group_name_H-M   'P 1'
#
loop_
_entity.id
_entity.type
_entity.pdbx_description
1 polymer ?
#
loop_
_entity_poly.entity_id
_entity_poly.type
_entity_poly.pdbx_seq_one_letter_code
_entity_poly.pdbx_strand_id
1 'polypeptide(L)'
;LGGKPFLTDANTLYRGSRSNGVDHLETAIANGFDYAVIGAPLIIADGLTGKDYVKVPIEGEHFREVNIGSAAYHADAMIVMTHFKGHELTGFGGAIKNLGMGLGSRSGKQQMHSDVLPRINEEKCTGCSKCMRWCPAEAIVMIEWGGNKSGHLSSIMEEKCWGCGECIVTCTFGAMKPNWRTTPEKAQQKIAEYALGAVQGKEGKVGYMSFVMDISPDCDCAHFNDLPIVADIGILASTDPVALDKACVDLVNSRPAQIGSVIEGLPPGQDKFKAVHPDIEWEYKLIHAQKIGLGTMEYQLIEV
;
A
#
# COMPACT_ATOMS: atom_id res chain seq x y z
N LEU A 1 -7.55 -18.75 -22.89
CA LEU A 1 -8.47 -17.96 -22.04
C LEU A 1 -8.57 -16.58 -22.66
N GLY A 2 -9.68 -16.23 -23.33
CA GLY A 2 -9.83 -14.99 -24.12
C GLY A 2 -9.96 -13.71 -23.28
N GLY A 3 -9.14 -13.54 -22.24
CA GLY A 3 -9.11 -12.36 -21.39
C GLY A 3 -8.52 -11.13 -22.10
N LYS A 4 -8.84 -9.95 -21.57
CA LYS A 4 -8.28 -8.66 -22.02
C LYS A 4 -7.37 -8.10 -20.92
N PRO A 5 -6.07 -8.44 -20.92
CA PRO A 5 -5.17 -8.06 -19.83
C PRO A 5 -4.86 -6.56 -19.85
N PHE A 6 -4.61 -6.00 -18.67
CA PHE A 6 -4.04 -4.66 -18.48
C PHE A 6 -3.17 -4.68 -17.22
N LEU A 7 -2.15 -3.83 -17.20
CA LEU A 7 -1.36 -3.55 -16.01
C LEU A 7 -2.08 -2.51 -15.16
N THR A 8 -1.92 -2.58 -13.85
CA THR A 8 -2.57 -1.61 -12.95
C THR A 8 -1.76 -1.35 -11.69
N ASP A 9 -1.87 -0.12 -11.21
CA ASP A 9 -1.43 0.35 -9.89
C ASP A 9 -2.35 1.52 -9.47
N ALA A 10 -2.42 1.84 -8.18
CA ALA A 10 -3.13 3.02 -7.69
C ALA A 10 -2.17 4.11 -7.22
N ASN A 11 -2.59 5.37 -7.35
CA ASN A 11 -1.76 6.53 -7.02
C ASN A 11 -1.24 6.49 -5.58
N THR A 12 -0.04 7.03 -5.36
CA THR A 12 0.61 7.07 -4.05
C THR A 12 0.02 8.16 -3.16
N LEU A 13 0.05 7.93 -1.84
CA LEU A 13 -0.39 8.93 -0.86
C LEU A 13 0.57 10.14 -0.84
N TYR A 14 1.86 9.85 -0.80
CA TYR A 14 2.93 10.85 -0.80
C TYR A 14 3.00 11.59 -2.14
N ARG A 15 3.66 12.75 -2.12
CA ARG A 15 3.86 13.57 -3.32
C ARG A 15 5.02 13.02 -4.14
N GLY A 16 4.87 13.03 -5.45
CA GLY A 16 5.85 12.53 -6.40
C GLY A 16 5.18 12.24 -7.73
N SER A 17 5.93 11.66 -8.65
CA SER A 17 5.45 11.37 -10.00
C SER A 17 4.38 10.27 -10.04
N ARG A 18 4.13 9.54 -8.96
CA ARG A 18 3.03 8.55 -8.84
C ARG A 18 1.79 9.07 -8.10
N SER A 19 1.74 10.37 -7.80
CA SER A 19 0.68 10.94 -6.95
C SER A 19 -0.63 11.30 -7.69
N ASN A 20 -0.61 11.28 -9.02
CA ASN A 20 -1.77 11.50 -9.89
C ASN A 20 -1.61 10.66 -11.17
N GLY A 21 -2.73 10.36 -11.83
CA GLY A 21 -2.76 9.38 -12.91
C GLY A 21 -1.94 9.77 -14.14
N VAL A 22 -1.75 11.06 -14.44
CA VAL A 22 -1.00 11.50 -15.63
C VAL A 22 0.49 11.24 -15.43
N ASP A 23 1.07 11.84 -14.39
CA ASP A 23 2.49 11.67 -14.09
C ASP A 23 2.82 10.20 -13.77
N HIS A 24 1.85 9.44 -13.22
CA HIS A 24 2.03 8.03 -12.89
C HIS A 24 2.18 7.19 -14.17
N LEU A 25 1.36 7.45 -15.20
CA LEU A 25 1.52 6.82 -16.51
C LEU A 25 2.87 7.17 -17.13
N GLU A 26 3.30 8.44 -17.10
CA GLU A 26 4.61 8.86 -17.60
C GLU A 26 5.76 8.14 -16.87
N THR A 27 5.66 8.03 -15.54
CA THR A 27 6.63 7.31 -14.71
C THR A 27 6.70 5.84 -15.10
N ALA A 28 5.55 5.19 -15.26
CA ALA A 28 5.51 3.78 -15.60
C ALA A 28 6.07 3.50 -17.01
N ILE A 29 5.76 4.36 -17.98
CA ILE A 29 6.34 4.32 -19.33
C ILE A 29 7.86 4.46 -19.27
N ALA A 30 8.37 5.42 -18.49
CA ALA A 30 9.80 5.61 -18.30
C ALA A 30 10.50 4.40 -17.65
N ASN A 31 9.76 3.57 -16.91
CA ASN A 31 10.24 2.32 -16.30
C ASN A 31 9.98 1.08 -17.18
N GLY A 32 9.56 1.26 -18.45
CA GLY A 32 9.39 0.16 -19.39
C GLY A 32 8.03 -0.54 -19.35
N PHE A 33 7.05 -0.02 -18.60
CA PHE A 33 5.67 -0.53 -18.59
C PHE A 33 4.81 0.04 -19.73
N ASP A 34 5.44 0.51 -20.80
CA ASP A 34 4.75 1.03 -21.97
C ASP A 34 4.07 -0.11 -22.77
N TYR A 35 2.97 0.23 -23.46
CA TYR A 35 2.24 -0.72 -24.28
C TYR A 35 3.12 -1.36 -25.36
N ALA A 36 4.04 -0.60 -25.97
CA ALA A 36 4.91 -1.13 -27.02
C ALA A 36 5.92 -2.18 -26.50
N VAL A 37 6.18 -2.20 -25.19
CA VAL A 37 7.11 -3.15 -24.54
C VAL A 37 6.36 -4.35 -24.00
N ILE A 38 5.27 -4.13 -23.25
CA ILE A 38 4.57 -5.20 -22.53
C ILE A 38 3.45 -5.84 -23.35
N GLY A 39 2.87 -5.11 -24.31
CA GLY A 39 1.72 -5.57 -25.09
C GLY A 39 0.39 -5.58 -24.31
N ALA A 40 0.34 -4.90 -23.16
CA ALA A 40 -0.88 -4.69 -22.38
C ALA A 40 -0.98 -3.21 -21.97
N PRO A 41 -2.19 -2.60 -21.99
CA PRO A 41 -2.36 -1.22 -21.58
C PRO A 41 -2.14 -1.06 -20.08
N LEU A 42 -1.71 0.12 -19.66
CA LEU A 42 -1.63 0.50 -18.25
C LEU A 42 -2.86 1.34 -17.87
N ILE A 43 -3.51 0.98 -16.77
CA ILE A 43 -4.66 1.69 -16.22
C ILE A 43 -4.37 2.03 -14.76
N ILE A 44 -4.45 3.31 -14.40
CA ILE A 44 -4.30 3.73 -13.00
C ILE A 44 -5.62 3.47 -12.27
N ALA A 45 -5.59 2.55 -11.31
CA ALA A 45 -6.79 1.96 -10.73
C ALA A 45 -7.73 2.97 -10.07
N ASP A 46 -7.16 4.02 -9.49
CA ASP A 46 -7.89 5.08 -8.78
C ASP A 46 -7.98 6.41 -9.54
N GLY A 47 -7.76 6.35 -10.86
CA GLY A 47 -8.02 7.41 -11.81
C GLY A 47 -7.04 8.59 -11.72
N LEU A 48 -7.48 9.77 -12.20
CA LEU A 48 -6.60 10.94 -12.33
C LEU A 48 -6.11 11.48 -10.98
N THR A 49 -6.97 11.49 -9.96
CA THR A 49 -6.67 12.18 -8.69
C THR A 49 -6.71 11.27 -7.47
N GLY A 50 -6.83 9.95 -7.66
CA GLY A 50 -6.99 8.98 -6.57
C GLY A 50 -8.39 8.93 -5.96
N LYS A 51 -9.41 9.33 -6.73
CA LYS A 51 -10.82 9.44 -6.30
C LYS A 51 -11.76 8.51 -7.06
N ASP A 52 -11.23 7.74 -8.00
CA ASP A 52 -12.01 6.75 -8.73
C ASP A 52 -11.93 5.42 -7.98
N TYR A 53 -12.83 5.21 -7.02
CA TYR A 53 -12.81 4.00 -6.22
C TYR A 53 -14.22 3.53 -5.89
N VAL A 54 -14.33 2.24 -5.59
CA VAL A 54 -15.52 1.60 -5.07
C VAL A 54 -15.31 1.32 -3.58
N LYS A 55 -16.33 1.63 -2.78
CA LYS A 55 -16.39 1.24 -1.36
C LYS A 55 -16.84 -0.21 -1.30
N VAL A 56 -15.92 -1.07 -0.89
CA VAL A 56 -16.14 -2.51 -0.86
C VAL A 56 -16.41 -2.94 0.58
N PRO A 57 -17.61 -3.48 0.89
CA PRO A 57 -17.96 -3.89 2.25
C PRO A 57 -17.21 -5.16 2.64
N ILE A 58 -16.52 -5.12 3.78
CA ILE A 58 -15.73 -6.26 4.30
C ILE A 58 -16.11 -6.58 5.74
N GLU A 59 -15.86 -7.82 6.15
CA GLU A 59 -15.93 -8.24 7.55
C GLU A 59 -14.56 -8.04 8.21
N GLY A 60 -14.11 -6.77 8.30
CA GLY A 60 -12.87 -6.37 8.95
C GLY A 60 -13.04 -5.99 10.42
N GLU A 61 -11.94 -5.97 11.16
CA GLU A 61 -11.91 -5.48 12.55
C GLU A 61 -11.75 -3.96 12.63
N HIS A 62 -11.00 -3.38 11.69
CA HIS A 62 -10.76 -1.94 11.62
C HIS A 62 -11.75 -1.23 10.71
N PHE A 63 -12.16 -1.88 9.61
CA PHE A 63 -13.04 -1.30 8.61
C PHE A 63 -14.27 -2.16 8.33
N ARG A 64 -15.41 -1.48 8.13
CA ARG A 64 -16.64 -2.09 7.58
C ARG A 64 -16.67 -2.05 6.06
N GLU A 65 -15.93 -1.11 5.48
CA GLU A 65 -15.76 -0.94 4.03
C GLU A 65 -14.37 -0.37 3.74
N VAL A 66 -13.79 -0.76 2.60
CA VAL A 66 -12.47 -0.29 2.15
C VAL A 66 -12.56 0.33 0.75
N ASN A 67 -11.73 1.33 0.47
CA ASN A 67 -11.74 2.05 -0.81
C ASN A 67 -10.79 1.40 -1.83
N ILE A 68 -11.33 0.59 -2.73
CA ILE A 68 -10.55 -0.11 -3.78
C ILE A 68 -10.67 0.64 -5.10
N GLY A 69 -9.54 0.87 -5.79
CA GLY A 69 -9.54 1.53 -7.10
C GLY A 69 -10.49 0.85 -8.08
N SER A 70 -11.31 1.64 -8.79
CA SER A 70 -12.41 1.14 -9.62
C SER A 70 -11.96 0.15 -10.69
N ALA A 71 -10.81 0.37 -11.35
CA ALA A 71 -10.34 -0.55 -12.38
C ALA A 71 -10.00 -1.94 -11.81
N ALA A 72 -9.41 -1.97 -10.61
CA ALA A 72 -9.13 -3.21 -9.90
C ALA A 72 -10.40 -3.90 -9.41
N TYR A 73 -11.36 -3.14 -8.89
CA TYR A 73 -12.65 -3.67 -8.47
C TYR A 73 -13.40 -4.33 -9.64
N HIS A 74 -13.44 -3.68 -10.80
CA HIS A 74 -14.15 -4.17 -11.99
C HIS A 74 -13.41 -5.24 -12.80
N ALA A 75 -12.15 -5.56 -12.47
CA ALA A 75 -11.44 -6.66 -13.11
C ALA A 75 -12.09 -8.03 -12.76
N ASP A 76 -12.15 -8.94 -13.72
CA ASP A 76 -12.73 -10.29 -13.50
C ASP A 76 -11.78 -11.24 -12.75
N ALA A 77 -10.47 -11.02 -12.88
CA ALA A 77 -9.39 -11.85 -12.37
C ALA A 77 -8.10 -11.02 -12.22
N MET A 78 -7.15 -11.48 -11.41
CA MET A 78 -5.89 -10.77 -11.18
C MET A 78 -4.70 -11.73 -11.11
N ILE A 79 -3.54 -11.25 -11.58
CA ILE A 79 -2.24 -11.84 -11.29
C ILE A 79 -1.44 -10.78 -10.55
N VAL A 80 -1.13 -11.03 -9.28
CA VAL A 80 -0.43 -10.08 -8.41
C VAL A 80 1.06 -10.35 -8.49
N MET A 81 1.79 -9.50 -9.20
CA MET A 81 3.25 -9.58 -9.34
C MET A 81 3.93 -8.74 -8.28
N THR A 82 4.76 -9.37 -7.45
CA THR A 82 5.32 -8.76 -6.25
C THR A 82 6.83 -8.93 -6.21
N HIS A 83 7.59 -7.85 -6.11
CA HIS A 83 8.96 -7.94 -5.58
C HIS A 83 8.87 -8.19 -4.07
N PHE A 84 9.50 -9.22 -3.52
CA PHE A 84 9.47 -9.51 -2.08
C PHE A 84 10.70 -8.92 -1.40
N LYS A 85 10.49 -8.00 -0.47
CA LYS A 85 11.57 -7.21 0.15
C LYS A 85 11.25 -6.76 1.58
N GLY A 86 12.23 -6.18 2.27
CA GLY A 86 12.04 -5.56 3.58
C GLY A 86 11.10 -4.34 3.56
N HIS A 87 10.64 -3.92 4.73
CA HIS A 87 9.78 -2.74 4.85
C HIS A 87 9.77 -2.20 6.28
N GLU A 88 10.06 -0.91 6.42
CA GLU A 88 10.25 -0.22 7.70
C GLU A 88 9.02 -0.22 8.63
N LEU A 89 7.79 -0.27 8.07
CA LEU A 89 6.55 -0.34 8.84
C LEU A 89 5.95 -1.76 9.02
N THR A 90 6.22 -2.68 8.09
CA THR A 90 5.53 -3.98 8.02
C THR A 90 6.48 -5.19 8.10
N GLY A 91 7.76 -4.92 8.36
CA GLY A 91 8.90 -5.85 8.38
C GLY A 91 9.30 -6.31 6.98
N PHE A 92 8.33 -6.74 6.19
CA PHE A 92 8.47 -7.03 4.77
C PHE A 92 7.27 -6.51 3.96
N GLY A 93 7.52 -6.22 2.69
CA GLY A 93 6.50 -6.03 1.67
C GLY A 93 6.37 -7.29 0.81
N GLY A 94 5.23 -7.97 0.95
CA GLY A 94 4.87 -9.13 0.14
C GLY A 94 3.59 -8.91 -0.66
N ALA A 95 2.98 -10.02 -1.09
CA ALA A 95 1.78 -10.04 -1.91
C ALA A 95 0.60 -9.35 -1.22
N ILE A 96 0.44 -9.54 0.10
CA ILE A 96 -0.64 -8.90 0.87
C ILE A 96 -0.49 -7.37 0.84
N LYS A 97 0.73 -6.87 1.06
CA LYS A 97 1.01 -5.42 1.04
C LYS A 97 0.83 -4.84 -0.36
N ASN A 98 1.29 -5.57 -1.38
CA ASN A 98 1.13 -5.16 -2.77
C ASN A 98 -0.35 -5.07 -3.15
N LEU A 99 -1.13 -6.09 -2.83
CA LEU A 99 -2.56 -6.15 -3.09
C LEU A 99 -3.33 -5.05 -2.33
N GLY A 100 -3.18 -4.99 -1.01
CA GLY A 100 -3.92 -4.06 -0.17
C GLY A 100 -3.53 -2.60 -0.42
N MET A 101 -2.24 -2.28 -0.30
CA MET A 101 -1.77 -0.90 -0.47
C MET A 101 -1.74 -0.48 -1.94
N GLY A 102 -1.37 -1.36 -2.86
CA GLY A 102 -1.27 -1.07 -4.29
C GLY A 102 -2.63 -0.85 -4.96
N LEU A 103 -3.70 -1.52 -4.50
CA LEU A 103 -5.04 -1.35 -5.07
C LEU A 103 -5.97 -0.46 -4.24
N GLY A 104 -5.58 -0.12 -3.00
CA GLY A 104 -6.29 0.88 -2.20
C GLY A 104 -6.16 2.28 -2.81
N SER A 105 -7.25 3.06 -2.83
CA SER A 105 -7.22 4.45 -3.32
C SER A 105 -6.27 5.33 -2.48
N ARG A 106 -5.94 6.54 -2.94
CA ARG A 106 -5.14 7.48 -2.12
C ARG A 106 -5.75 7.73 -0.73
N SER A 107 -7.08 7.83 -0.62
CA SER A 107 -7.74 7.96 0.68
C SER A 107 -7.70 6.66 1.48
N GLY A 108 -7.80 5.51 0.82
CA GLY A 108 -7.61 4.22 1.50
C GLY A 108 -6.20 4.01 2.04
N LYS A 109 -5.17 4.39 1.27
CA LYS A 109 -3.77 4.43 1.74
C LYS A 109 -3.63 5.32 2.98
N GLN A 110 -4.34 6.45 3.05
CA GLN A 110 -4.34 7.27 4.27
C GLN A 110 -4.96 6.53 5.47
N GLN A 111 -6.08 5.84 5.28
CA GLN A 111 -6.74 5.07 6.35
C GLN A 111 -5.84 3.95 6.91
N MET A 112 -5.05 3.31 6.04
CA MET A 112 -4.05 2.31 6.44
C MET A 112 -2.96 2.90 7.35
N HIS A 113 -2.60 4.16 7.16
CA HIS A 113 -1.48 4.82 7.87
C HIS A 113 -1.91 5.66 9.08
N SER A 114 -3.20 5.94 9.24
CA SER A 114 -3.67 6.80 10.33
C SER A 114 -5.14 6.60 10.66
N ASP A 115 -5.42 6.54 11.96
CA ASP A 115 -6.76 6.69 12.52
C ASP A 115 -7.13 8.16 12.80
N VAL A 116 -6.21 9.10 12.57
CA VAL A 116 -6.24 10.41 13.25
C VAL A 116 -6.31 11.59 12.29
N LEU A 117 -7.01 12.60 12.79
CA LEU A 117 -7.22 13.94 12.26
C LEU A 117 -5.95 14.52 11.60
N PRO A 118 -6.03 14.98 10.34
CA PRO A 118 -4.94 15.68 9.68
C PRO A 118 -4.57 16.95 10.44
N ARG A 119 -3.29 17.32 10.41
CA ARG A 119 -2.85 18.65 10.87
C ARG A 119 -2.76 19.60 9.70
N ILE A 120 -3.27 20.82 9.90
CA ILE A 120 -3.22 21.89 8.92
C ILE A 120 -1.95 22.70 9.16
N ASN A 121 -1.11 22.81 8.13
CA ASN A 121 -0.02 23.76 8.09
C ASN A 121 -0.59 25.09 7.58
N GLU A 122 -0.68 26.05 8.49
CA GLU A 122 -1.29 27.36 8.26
C GLU A 122 -0.55 28.13 7.15
N GLU A 123 0.78 28.14 7.17
CA GLU A 123 1.63 28.83 6.19
C GLU A 123 1.40 28.38 4.75
N LYS A 124 1.05 27.10 4.53
CA LYS A 124 0.75 26.54 3.21
C LYS A 124 -0.72 26.61 2.83
N CYS A 125 -1.61 26.90 3.78
CA CYS A 125 -3.03 26.95 3.52
C CYS A 125 -3.40 28.24 2.80
N THR A 126 -3.99 28.12 1.61
CA THR A 126 -4.41 29.27 0.79
C THR A 126 -5.88 29.66 0.98
N GLY A 127 -6.60 28.98 1.87
CA GLY A 127 -8.04 29.21 2.10
C GLY A 127 -8.96 28.85 0.92
N CYS A 128 -8.49 28.05 -0.04
CA CYS A 128 -9.23 27.76 -1.29
C CYS A 128 -10.51 26.91 -1.17
N SER A 129 -10.89 26.50 0.05
CA SER A 129 -12.08 25.71 0.41
C SER A 129 -12.29 24.37 -0.33
N LYS A 130 -11.31 23.88 -1.10
CA LYS A 130 -11.40 22.57 -1.79
C LYS A 130 -11.61 21.43 -0.81
N CYS A 131 -10.83 21.36 0.28
CA CYS A 131 -10.95 20.29 1.27
C CYS A 131 -12.32 20.29 1.98
N MET A 132 -12.92 21.46 2.20
CA MET A 132 -14.28 21.57 2.74
C MET A 132 -15.31 20.91 1.81
N ARG A 133 -15.28 21.25 0.51
CA ARG A 133 -16.22 20.67 -0.48
C ARG A 133 -16.11 19.15 -0.63
N TRP A 134 -14.94 18.60 -0.35
CA TRP A 134 -14.65 17.17 -0.49
C TRP A 134 -14.72 16.39 0.82
N CYS A 135 -15.06 17.03 1.93
CA CYS A 135 -15.17 16.34 3.21
C CYS A 135 -16.53 15.62 3.32
N PRO A 136 -16.58 14.28 3.27
CA PRO A 136 -17.85 13.54 3.34
C PRO A 136 -18.52 13.65 4.71
N ALA A 137 -17.74 13.98 5.75
CA ALA A 137 -18.24 14.17 7.11
C ALA A 137 -18.66 15.62 7.41
N GLU A 138 -18.53 16.53 6.43
CA GLU A 138 -18.73 17.97 6.62
C GLU A 138 -17.94 18.52 7.81
N ALA A 139 -16.79 17.91 8.08
CA ALA A 139 -15.97 18.17 9.26
C ALA A 139 -14.98 19.33 9.07
N ILE A 140 -15.02 20.05 7.94
CA ILE A 140 -14.08 21.13 7.65
C ILE A 140 -14.84 22.43 7.48
N VAL A 141 -14.41 23.46 8.20
CA VAL A 141 -14.92 24.83 8.08
C VAL A 141 -13.84 25.79 7.63
N MET A 142 -14.25 26.93 7.08
CA MET A 142 -13.36 28.04 6.79
C MET A 142 -13.50 29.08 7.90
N ILE A 143 -12.42 29.35 8.62
CA ILE A 143 -12.36 30.39 9.65
C ILE A 143 -11.64 31.62 9.09
N GLU A 144 -11.99 32.81 9.59
CA GLU A 144 -11.28 34.04 9.22
C GLU A 144 -9.83 33.98 9.69
N TRP A 145 -8.90 34.34 8.80
CA TRP A 145 -7.47 34.30 9.06
C TRP A 145 -6.70 35.25 8.14
N GLY A 146 -6.04 36.25 8.71
CA GLY A 146 -5.27 37.25 7.97
C GLY A 146 -3.92 36.78 7.41
N GLY A 147 -3.54 35.51 7.63
CA GLY A 147 -2.22 34.99 7.24
C GLY A 147 -2.07 34.61 5.75
N ASN A 148 -3.11 34.75 4.94
CA ASN A 148 -3.03 34.56 3.49
C ASN A 148 -3.94 35.54 2.72
N LYS A 149 -3.77 35.60 1.39
CA LYS A 149 -4.54 36.50 0.51
C LYS A 149 -6.06 36.27 0.53
N SER A 150 -6.51 35.07 0.86
CA SER A 150 -7.94 34.75 0.87
C SER A 150 -8.66 35.22 2.12
N GLY A 151 -7.92 35.57 3.19
CA GLY A 151 -8.49 35.94 4.48
C GLY A 151 -9.09 34.75 5.24
N HIS A 152 -8.85 33.51 4.81
CA HIS A 152 -9.44 32.31 5.40
C HIS A 152 -8.43 31.19 5.63
N LEU A 153 -8.64 30.41 6.69
CA LEU A 153 -7.90 29.20 7.02
C LEU A 153 -8.89 28.04 7.13
N SER A 154 -8.53 26.86 6.63
CA SER A 154 -9.33 25.65 6.88
C SER A 154 -9.11 25.20 8.32
N SER A 155 -10.18 24.76 8.98
CA SER A 155 -10.15 24.16 10.32
C SER A 155 -10.95 22.87 10.33
N ILE A 156 -10.53 21.87 11.12
CA ILE A 156 -11.19 20.56 11.21
C ILE A 156 -11.96 20.49 12.53
N MET A 157 -13.26 20.21 12.44
CA MET A 157 -14.10 19.79 13.56
C MET A 157 -13.77 18.34 13.90
N GLU A 158 -12.97 18.15 14.95
CA GLU A 158 -12.41 16.86 15.35
C GLU A 158 -13.50 15.82 15.62
N GLU A 159 -14.60 16.24 16.25
CA GLU A 159 -15.73 15.40 16.66
C GLU A 159 -16.53 14.83 15.49
N LYS A 160 -16.46 15.46 14.31
CA LYS A 160 -17.13 14.97 13.09
C LYS A 160 -16.20 14.14 12.21
N CYS A 161 -14.89 14.31 12.36
CA CYS A 161 -13.94 13.73 11.43
C CYS A 161 -13.55 12.29 11.81
N TRP A 162 -14.06 11.34 11.04
CA TRP A 162 -13.72 9.93 11.10
C TRP A 162 -12.45 9.51 10.33
N GLY A 163 -11.56 10.46 9.98
CA GLY A 163 -10.23 10.11 9.45
C GLY A 163 -10.16 9.62 8.00
N CYS A 164 -11.19 9.85 7.16
CA CYS A 164 -11.25 9.32 5.78
C CYS A 164 -10.10 9.75 4.83
N GLY A 165 -9.34 10.80 5.14
CA GLY A 165 -8.16 11.20 4.37
C GLY A 165 -8.39 12.03 3.10
N GLU A 166 -9.63 12.24 2.66
CA GLU A 166 -9.96 12.97 1.41
C GLU A 166 -9.39 14.39 1.35
N CYS A 167 -9.33 15.07 2.50
CA CYS A 167 -8.76 16.41 2.60
C CYS A 167 -7.25 16.45 2.34
N ILE A 168 -6.51 15.41 2.74
CA ILE A 168 -5.07 15.27 2.50
C ILE A 168 -4.84 15.07 1.00
N VAL A 169 -5.58 14.14 0.39
CA VAL A 169 -5.49 13.81 -1.03
C VAL A 169 -5.84 15.03 -1.91
N THR A 170 -6.86 15.79 -1.51
CA THR A 170 -7.37 16.94 -2.27
C THR A 170 -6.48 18.19 -2.16
N CYS A 171 -5.64 18.29 -1.12
CA CYS A 171 -4.85 19.50 -0.89
C CYS A 171 -3.64 19.60 -1.82
N THR A 172 -3.79 20.33 -2.93
CA THR A 172 -2.70 20.58 -3.89
C THR A 172 -1.57 21.45 -3.31
N PHE A 173 -1.85 22.24 -2.27
CA PHE A 173 -0.85 23.10 -1.60
C PHE A 173 -0.07 22.38 -0.48
N GLY A 174 -0.53 21.22 -0.03
CA GLY A 174 0.16 20.42 0.98
C GLY A 174 0.04 20.98 2.39
N ALA A 175 -1.01 21.78 2.60
CA ALA A 175 -1.40 22.28 3.91
C ALA A 175 -1.94 21.16 4.80
N MET A 176 -2.69 20.22 4.23
CA MET A 176 -3.19 19.04 4.95
C MET A 176 -2.10 17.98 5.02
N LYS A 177 -1.49 17.79 6.19
CA LYS A 177 -0.46 16.76 6.38
C LYS A 177 -1.05 15.48 6.96
N PRO A 178 -0.64 14.30 6.45
CA PRO A 178 -0.96 13.03 7.08
C PRO A 178 -0.37 12.99 8.49
N ASN A 179 -1.11 12.37 9.41
CA ASN A 179 -0.68 12.16 10.78
C ASN A 179 -0.27 10.70 10.96
N TRP A 180 1.02 10.39 11.01
CA TRP A 180 1.53 9.01 11.02
C TRP A 180 1.41 8.29 12.37
N ARG A 181 0.45 8.65 13.23
CA ARG A 181 0.28 8.11 14.60
C ARG A 181 -0.51 6.80 14.64
N THR A 182 -0.15 5.82 13.81
CA THR A 182 -0.68 4.45 13.88
C THR A 182 0.46 3.51 14.30
N THR A 183 0.14 2.48 15.10
CA THR A 183 1.12 1.45 15.47
C THR A 183 1.40 0.53 14.27
N PRO A 184 2.62 -0.03 14.14
CA PRO A 184 2.95 -0.99 13.08
C PRO A 184 1.95 -2.16 13.01
N GLU A 185 1.51 -2.68 14.15
CA GLU A 185 0.49 -3.73 14.25
C GLU A 185 -0.82 -3.33 13.53
N LYS A 186 -1.40 -2.18 13.90
CA LYS A 186 -2.65 -1.70 13.30
C LYS A 186 -2.50 -1.41 11.81
N ALA A 187 -1.38 -0.82 11.38
CA ALA A 187 -1.12 -0.59 9.96
C ALA A 187 -1.12 -1.90 9.16
N GLN A 188 -0.46 -2.94 9.69
CA GLN A 188 -0.42 -4.26 9.07
C GLN A 188 -1.80 -4.91 8.97
N GLN A 189 -2.59 -4.85 10.05
CA GLN A 189 -3.97 -5.38 10.08
C GLN A 189 -4.86 -4.68 9.05
N LYS A 190 -4.80 -3.35 8.99
CA LYS A 190 -5.52 -2.53 8.02
C LYS A 190 -5.13 -2.81 6.57
N ILE A 191 -3.84 -3.02 6.30
CA ILE A 191 -3.37 -3.39 4.95
C ILE A 191 -3.95 -4.75 4.53
N ALA A 192 -3.99 -5.73 5.45
CA ALA A 192 -4.59 -7.03 5.18
C ALA A 192 -6.11 -6.93 4.92
N GLU A 193 -6.83 -6.07 5.63
CA GLU A 193 -8.25 -5.80 5.36
C GLU A 193 -8.48 -5.15 3.98
N TYR A 194 -7.60 -4.25 3.56
CA TYR A 194 -7.64 -3.73 2.19
C TYR A 194 -7.35 -4.81 1.13
N ALA A 195 -6.45 -5.75 1.44
CA ALA A 195 -6.21 -6.89 0.55
C ALA A 195 -7.45 -7.79 0.45
N LEU A 196 -8.18 -8.02 1.55
CA LEU A 196 -9.46 -8.74 1.55
C LEU A 196 -10.50 -8.06 0.64
N GLY A 197 -10.67 -6.74 0.75
CA GLY A 197 -11.59 -6.01 -0.13
C GLY A 197 -11.19 -6.04 -1.60
N ALA A 198 -9.89 -6.10 -1.91
CA ALA A 198 -9.40 -6.16 -3.29
C ALA A 198 -9.75 -7.50 -3.99
N VAL A 199 -9.83 -8.60 -3.24
CA VAL A 199 -10.11 -9.95 -3.79
C VAL A 199 -11.59 -10.32 -3.76
N GLN A 200 -12.41 -9.54 -3.07
CA GLN A 200 -13.84 -9.82 -2.95
C GLN A 200 -14.54 -9.87 -4.32
N GLY A 201 -15.34 -10.91 -4.54
CA GLY A 201 -16.01 -11.18 -5.81
C GLY A 201 -15.11 -11.79 -6.89
N LYS A 202 -13.86 -12.15 -6.54
CA LYS A 202 -12.86 -12.77 -7.44
C LYS A 202 -12.36 -14.10 -6.86
N GLU A 203 -13.20 -14.80 -6.11
CA GLU A 203 -12.86 -16.05 -5.43
C GLU A 203 -12.37 -17.09 -6.45
N GLY A 204 -11.17 -17.65 -6.21
CA GLY A 204 -10.53 -18.61 -7.12
C GLY A 204 -10.03 -18.02 -8.45
N LYS A 205 -10.02 -16.69 -8.61
CA LYS A 205 -9.59 -15.99 -9.84
C LYS A 205 -8.38 -15.07 -9.61
N VAL A 206 -7.69 -15.21 -8.49
CA VAL A 206 -6.50 -14.43 -8.16
C VAL A 206 -5.30 -15.36 -8.01
N GLY A 207 -4.26 -15.11 -8.79
CA GLY A 207 -2.96 -15.76 -8.65
C GLY A 207 -1.92 -14.76 -8.15
N TYR A 208 -0.92 -15.25 -7.42
CA TYR A 208 0.13 -14.44 -6.83
C TYR A 208 1.49 -14.98 -7.25
N MET A 209 2.40 -14.06 -7.60
CA MET A 209 3.78 -14.37 -7.94
C MET A 209 4.71 -13.41 -7.21
N SER A 210 5.64 -13.96 -6.43
CA SER A 210 6.63 -13.21 -5.67
C SER A 210 8.03 -13.47 -6.22
N PHE A 211 8.71 -12.41 -6.63
CA PHE A 211 10.12 -12.38 -6.99
C PHE A 211 10.92 -12.18 -5.70
N VAL A 212 11.60 -13.23 -5.25
CA VAL A 212 12.39 -13.29 -4.02
C VAL A 212 13.86 -13.20 -4.41
N MET A 213 14.25 -12.03 -4.87
CA MET A 213 15.56 -11.67 -5.40
C MET A 213 15.83 -10.20 -5.10
N ASP A 214 17.09 -9.78 -5.05
CA ASP A 214 17.49 -8.39 -4.74
C ASP A 214 16.80 -7.84 -3.47
N ILE A 215 16.68 -8.68 -2.44
CA ILE A 215 15.88 -8.42 -1.24
C ILE A 215 16.45 -7.27 -0.43
N SER A 216 15.93 -6.06 -0.66
CA SER A 216 16.33 -4.86 0.06
C SER A 216 15.96 -4.90 1.54
N PRO A 217 16.72 -4.22 2.43
CA PRO A 217 16.35 -4.07 3.84
C PRO A 217 15.10 -3.18 4.03
N ASP A 218 14.93 -2.18 3.17
CA ASP A 218 13.83 -1.22 3.20
C ASP A 218 12.90 -1.36 2.00
N CYS A 219 11.76 -0.67 2.02
CA CYS A 219 10.84 -0.70 0.89
C CYS A 219 11.45 -0.05 -0.37
N ASP A 220 11.13 -0.57 -1.56
CA ASP A 220 11.49 0.03 -2.86
C ASP A 220 11.05 1.49 -3.06
N CYS A 221 10.16 2.00 -2.21
CA CYS A 221 9.75 3.40 -2.21
C CYS A 221 10.79 4.33 -1.57
N ALA A 222 11.81 3.78 -0.89
CA ALA A 222 12.90 4.54 -0.32
C ALA A 222 13.72 5.22 -1.43
N HIS A 223 14.31 6.36 -1.09
CA HIS A 223 15.11 7.16 -2.03
C HIS A 223 16.52 6.60 -2.26
N PHE A 224 16.88 5.55 -1.51
CA PHE A 224 18.10 4.78 -1.65
C PHE A 224 17.75 3.30 -1.43
N ASN A 225 18.64 2.42 -1.85
CA ASN A 225 18.58 1.01 -1.54
C ASN A 225 19.98 0.53 -1.12
N ASP A 226 20.04 -0.40 -0.18
CA ASP A 226 21.29 -0.99 0.30
C ASP A 226 21.53 -2.35 -0.38
N LEU A 227 22.65 -3.00 -0.04
CA LEU A 227 22.93 -4.37 -0.47
C LEU A 227 21.80 -5.33 -0.04
N PRO A 228 21.40 -6.29 -0.90
CA PRO A 228 20.43 -7.31 -0.55
C PRO A 228 20.81 -8.05 0.75
N ILE A 229 19.81 -8.34 1.59
CA ILE A 229 20.04 -8.94 2.91
C ILE A 229 20.40 -10.43 2.84
N VAL A 230 20.00 -11.11 1.76
CA VAL A 230 20.36 -12.49 1.41
C VAL A 230 20.51 -12.59 -0.11
N ALA A 231 21.19 -13.65 -0.58
CA ALA A 231 21.25 -13.96 -2.01
C ALA A 231 19.89 -14.37 -2.59
N ASP A 232 19.74 -14.21 -3.91
CA ASP A 232 18.51 -14.53 -4.64
C ASP A 232 18.04 -15.97 -4.39
N ILE A 233 16.73 -16.11 -4.18
CA ILE A 233 16.06 -17.40 -3.95
C ILE A 233 15.33 -17.85 -5.22
N GLY A 234 14.68 -16.92 -5.92
CA GLY A 234 13.98 -17.20 -7.17
C GLY A 234 12.56 -16.64 -7.18
N ILE A 235 11.65 -17.33 -7.86
CA ILE A 235 10.26 -16.90 -8.03
C ILE A 235 9.35 -17.93 -7.37
N LEU A 236 8.46 -17.47 -6.48
CA LEU A 236 7.42 -18.29 -5.88
C LEU A 236 6.07 -17.90 -6.45
N ALA A 237 5.14 -18.85 -6.52
CA ALA A 237 3.78 -18.60 -6.94
C ALA A 237 2.78 -19.38 -6.09
N SER A 238 1.59 -18.83 -5.90
CA SER A 238 0.51 -19.43 -5.14
C SER A 238 -0.84 -18.84 -5.56
N THR A 239 -1.93 -19.53 -5.24
CA THR A 239 -3.29 -18.96 -5.24
C THR A 239 -3.70 -18.41 -3.87
N ASP A 240 -2.87 -18.62 -2.85
CA ASP A 240 -3.06 -18.12 -1.49
C ASP A 240 -1.94 -17.11 -1.15
N PRO A 241 -2.28 -15.83 -0.87
CA PRO A 241 -1.29 -14.79 -0.61
C PRO A 241 -0.63 -14.92 0.76
N VAL A 242 -1.32 -15.50 1.75
CA VAL A 242 -0.79 -15.68 3.12
C VAL A 242 0.26 -16.78 3.10
N ALA A 243 -0.05 -17.89 2.43
CA ALA A 243 0.89 -19.00 2.24
C ALA A 243 2.12 -18.56 1.46
N LEU A 244 1.93 -17.75 0.41
CA LEU A 244 3.02 -17.22 -0.41
C LEU A 244 3.95 -16.33 0.41
N ASP A 245 3.41 -15.35 1.13
CA ASP A 245 4.23 -14.45 1.95
C ASP A 245 4.94 -15.21 3.07
N LYS A 246 4.28 -16.19 3.70
CA LYS A 246 4.90 -17.04 4.72
C LYS A 246 6.07 -17.86 4.15
N ALA A 247 5.88 -18.48 2.98
CA ALA A 247 6.94 -19.25 2.32
C ALA A 247 8.13 -18.36 1.92
N CYS A 248 7.87 -17.13 1.46
CA CYS A 248 8.93 -16.17 1.16
C CYS A 248 9.75 -15.83 2.42
N VAL A 249 9.09 -15.52 3.55
CA VAL A 249 9.78 -15.25 4.82
C VAL A 249 10.63 -16.44 5.26
N ASP A 250 10.08 -17.65 5.22
CA ASP A 250 10.77 -18.86 5.67
C ASP A 250 12.02 -19.16 4.84
N LEU A 251 11.91 -19.02 3.52
CA LEU A 251 13.05 -19.24 2.63
C LEU A 251 14.14 -18.18 2.85
N VAL A 252 13.77 -16.91 3.02
CA VAL A 252 14.73 -15.84 3.37
C VAL A 252 15.40 -16.15 4.71
N ASN A 253 14.62 -16.55 5.70
CA ASN A 253 15.12 -16.92 7.02
C ASN A 253 16.00 -18.18 7.00
N SER A 254 15.83 -19.08 6.02
CA SER A 254 16.73 -20.23 5.85
C SER A 254 18.09 -19.91 5.22
N ARG A 255 18.28 -18.70 4.67
CA ARG A 255 19.55 -18.30 4.04
C ARG A 255 20.49 -17.62 5.06
N PRO A 256 21.82 -17.70 4.86
CA PRO A 256 22.76 -16.85 5.58
C PRO A 256 22.63 -15.40 5.11
N ALA A 257 22.92 -14.43 5.97
CA ALA A 257 22.99 -13.04 5.56
C ALA A 257 24.10 -12.80 4.52
N GLN A 258 23.84 -11.90 3.59
CA GLN A 258 24.80 -11.49 2.57
C GLN A 258 25.96 -10.71 3.22
N ILE A 259 27.18 -10.99 2.80
CA ILE A 259 28.38 -10.24 3.22
C ILE A 259 28.23 -8.78 2.77
N GLY A 260 28.49 -7.84 3.67
CA GLY A 260 28.34 -6.40 3.46
C GLY A 260 26.93 -5.87 3.68
N SER A 261 25.92 -6.74 3.88
CA SER A 261 24.57 -6.27 4.21
C SER A 261 24.48 -5.70 5.63
N VAL A 262 23.42 -4.95 5.90
CA VAL A 262 23.12 -4.39 7.24
C VAL A 262 22.99 -5.44 8.35
N ILE A 263 22.82 -6.71 7.99
CA ILE A 263 22.70 -7.85 8.91
C ILE A 263 23.85 -8.86 8.72
N GLU A 264 25.01 -8.41 8.22
CA GLU A 264 26.19 -9.25 8.02
C GLU A 264 26.50 -10.11 9.27
N GLY A 265 26.82 -11.38 9.03
CA GLY A 265 27.15 -12.34 10.10
C GLY A 265 25.96 -13.04 10.72
N LEU A 266 24.71 -12.67 10.37
CA LEU A 266 23.52 -13.37 10.85
C LEU A 266 23.40 -14.77 10.20
N PRO A 267 23.31 -15.85 11.00
CA PRO A 267 23.27 -17.20 10.45
C PRO A 267 21.90 -17.59 9.86
N PRO A 268 21.85 -18.69 9.08
CA PRO A 268 20.60 -19.35 8.71
C PRO A 268 19.70 -19.66 9.91
N GLY A 269 18.39 -19.65 9.70
CA GLY A 269 17.38 -19.96 10.72
C GLY A 269 16.98 -18.80 11.63
N GLN A 270 17.73 -17.69 11.65
CA GLN A 270 17.35 -16.46 12.36
C GLN A 270 16.36 -15.62 11.55
N ASP A 271 15.63 -14.74 12.21
CA ASP A 271 14.72 -13.81 11.55
C ASP A 271 15.47 -12.59 10.96
N LYS A 272 15.50 -12.51 9.63
CA LYS A 272 16.23 -11.47 8.90
C LYS A 272 15.49 -10.14 8.96
N PHE A 273 14.17 -10.15 8.85
CA PHE A 273 13.37 -8.93 8.86
C PHE A 273 13.35 -8.28 10.24
N LYS A 274 13.33 -9.10 11.30
CA LYS A 274 13.49 -8.63 12.68
C LYS A 274 14.88 -8.08 12.95
N ALA A 275 15.93 -8.69 12.36
CA ALA A 275 17.29 -8.18 12.49
C ALA A 275 17.48 -6.82 11.80
N VAL A 276 16.83 -6.60 10.65
CA VAL A 276 16.84 -5.30 9.95
C VAL A 276 16.00 -4.26 10.70
N HIS A 277 14.79 -4.64 11.13
CA HIS A 277 13.83 -3.74 11.79
C HIS A 277 13.41 -4.29 13.18
N PRO A 278 14.23 -4.11 14.24
CA PRO A 278 14.03 -4.75 15.55
C PRO A 278 12.71 -4.40 16.25
N ASP A 279 12.14 -3.23 15.96
CA ASP A 279 10.91 -2.76 16.60
C ASP A 279 9.63 -3.21 15.86
N ILE A 280 9.76 -3.96 14.77
CA ILE A 280 8.65 -4.37 13.91
C ILE A 280 8.47 -5.89 13.99
N GLU A 281 7.27 -6.35 14.33
CA GLU A 281 6.86 -7.75 14.15
C GLU A 281 6.08 -7.85 12.84
N TRP A 282 6.53 -8.65 11.89
CA TRP A 282 5.88 -8.81 10.59
C TRP A 282 4.73 -9.82 10.62
N GLU A 283 4.68 -10.64 11.65
CA GLU A 283 3.71 -11.70 11.89
C GLU A 283 2.30 -11.12 12.08
N TYR A 284 2.17 -9.90 12.61
CA TYR A 284 0.89 -9.23 12.80
C TYR A 284 0.06 -9.21 11.50
N LYS A 285 0.72 -8.97 10.35
CA LYS A 285 0.07 -9.00 9.04
C LYS A 285 -0.48 -10.39 8.70
N LEU A 286 0.33 -11.45 8.86
CA LEU A 286 -0.06 -12.81 8.46
C LEU A 286 -1.10 -13.42 9.40
N ILE A 287 -0.95 -13.20 10.71
CA ILE A 287 -1.92 -13.65 11.72
C ILE A 287 -3.28 -13.01 11.45
N HIS A 288 -3.33 -11.70 11.20
CA HIS A 288 -4.59 -11.01 10.91
C HIS A 288 -5.18 -11.45 9.57
N ALA A 289 -4.36 -11.54 8.53
CA ALA A 289 -4.80 -12.00 7.21
C ALA A 289 -5.42 -13.39 7.26
N GLN A 290 -4.83 -14.33 8.00
CA GLN A 290 -5.41 -15.64 8.23
C GLN A 290 -6.73 -15.56 9.01
N LYS A 291 -6.76 -14.75 10.08
CA LYS A 291 -7.95 -14.56 10.93
C LYS A 291 -9.17 -14.06 10.15
N ILE A 292 -8.97 -13.12 9.22
CA ILE A 292 -10.04 -12.55 8.39
C ILE A 292 -10.34 -13.39 7.13
N GLY A 293 -9.72 -14.56 6.98
CA GLY A 293 -10.01 -15.49 5.88
C GLY A 293 -9.36 -15.15 4.54
N LEU A 294 -8.27 -14.36 4.53
CA LEU A 294 -7.54 -14.04 3.28
C LEU A 294 -6.72 -15.23 2.75
N GLY A 295 -6.38 -16.19 3.62
CA GLY A 295 -5.57 -17.35 3.29
C GLY A 295 -5.09 -18.09 4.54
N THR A 296 -4.11 -18.98 4.39
CA THR A 296 -3.50 -19.74 5.48
C THR A 296 -1.98 -19.61 5.50
N MET A 297 -1.37 -19.65 6.68
CA MET A 297 0.09 -19.74 6.84
C MET A 297 0.62 -21.15 6.59
N GLU A 298 -0.25 -22.16 6.47
CA GLU A 298 0.15 -23.52 6.12
C GLU A 298 0.40 -23.63 4.62
N TYR A 299 1.55 -24.20 4.25
CA TYR A 299 1.90 -24.40 2.85
C TYR A 299 2.74 -25.66 2.66
N GLN A 300 2.72 -26.18 1.44
CA GLN A 300 3.66 -27.20 0.96
C GLN A 300 4.45 -26.60 -0.20
N LEU A 301 5.77 -26.61 -0.10
CA LEU A 301 6.63 -26.20 -1.20
C LEU A 301 6.71 -27.32 -2.25
N ILE A 302 6.46 -26.97 -3.51
CA ILE A 302 6.60 -27.88 -4.66
C ILE A 302 7.62 -27.23 -5.62
N GLU A 303 8.74 -27.91 -5.84
CA GLU A 303 9.76 -27.49 -6.80
C GLU A 303 9.35 -27.96 -8.21
N VAL A 304 9.44 -27.06 -9.19
CA VAL A 304 9.04 -27.28 -10.59
C VAL A 304 10.21 -27.05 -11.52
#